data_AF-A0A9Q5CXE3-F1
#
_entry.id   AF-A0A9Q5CXE3-F1
#
_cell.length_a   1.000
_cell.length_b   1.000
_cell.length_c   1.000
_cell.angle_alpha   90.00
_cell.angle_beta   90.00
_cell.angle_gamma   90.00
#
_symmetry.space_group_name_H-M   'P 1'
#
loop_
_entity.id
_entity.type
_entity.pdbx_description
1 polymer ?
#
loop_
_entity_poly.entity_id
_entity_poly.type
_entity_poly.pdbx_seq_one_letter_code
_entity_poly.pdbx_strand_id
1 'polypeptide(L)'
;MLINKSYIKNYNEFYDDFQLILQLNLEKLIPEDDSVLLLIHVLEGLDYRNLYKAYYLVGRKLTVEPKIMFKIISYAYSQNIYSSRKIE
;
A
#
# COMPACT_ATOMS: atom_id res chain seq x y z
N MET A 1 -8.97 -38.72 -53.74
CA MET A 1 -8.91 -37.31 -53.29
C MET A 1 -9.22 -37.29 -51.80
N LEU A 2 -8.23 -37.30 -50.92
CA LEU A 2 -8.42 -37.01 -49.49
C LEU A 2 -7.20 -36.25 -48.99
N ILE A 3 -7.44 -34.98 -48.68
CA ILE A 3 -6.46 -33.94 -48.40
C ILE A 3 -6.02 -34.08 -46.95
N ASN A 4 -4.69 -34.12 -46.72
CA ASN A 4 -4.07 -34.05 -45.40
C ASN A 4 -4.56 -32.79 -44.67
N LYS A 5 -5.35 -32.95 -43.60
CA LYS A 5 -5.62 -31.86 -42.67
C LYS A 5 -4.38 -31.67 -41.80
N SER A 6 -3.59 -30.66 -42.13
CA SER A 6 -2.59 -30.09 -41.24
C SER A 6 -3.30 -29.57 -39.98
N TYR A 7 -3.01 -30.17 -38.83
CA TYR A 7 -3.49 -29.70 -37.54
C TYR A 7 -2.73 -28.41 -37.17
N ILE A 8 -3.14 -27.28 -37.72
CA ILE A 8 -2.68 -25.96 -37.29
C ILE A 8 -3.45 -25.63 -36.01
N LYS A 9 -2.81 -25.82 -34.85
CA LYS A 9 -3.33 -25.33 -33.57
C LYS A 9 -3.19 -23.80 -33.55
N ASN A 10 -4.31 -23.11 -33.47
CA ASN A 10 -4.37 -21.67 -33.29
C ASN A 10 -4.24 -21.35 -31.79
N TYR A 11 -3.15 -20.69 -31.40
CA TYR A 11 -2.86 -20.38 -29.99
C TYR A 11 -3.43 -19.01 -29.54
N ASN A 12 -4.34 -18.41 -30.32
CA ASN A 12 -4.98 -17.14 -29.97
C ASN A 12 -6.32 -17.28 -29.23
N GLU A 13 -6.67 -18.47 -28.75
CA GLU A 13 -7.82 -18.61 -27.84
C GLU A 13 -7.40 -18.14 -26.44
N PHE A 14 -7.41 -16.82 -26.24
CA PHE A 14 -7.38 -16.20 -24.92
C PHE A 14 -8.69 -16.52 -24.19
N TYR A 15 -8.76 -17.73 -23.66
CA TYR A 15 -9.79 -18.17 -22.72
C TYR A 15 -9.22 -18.04 -21.31
N ASP A 16 -9.46 -16.89 -20.71
CA ASP A 16 -9.82 -16.69 -19.30
C ASP A 16 -9.67 -15.19 -19.04
N ASP A 17 -10.68 -14.59 -18.44
CA ASP A 17 -10.63 -13.23 -17.92
C ASP A 17 -9.64 -13.17 -16.75
N PHE A 18 -8.35 -13.22 -17.06
CA PHE A 18 -7.32 -12.96 -16.08
C PHE A 18 -7.38 -11.47 -15.76
N GLN A 19 -8.03 -11.13 -14.64
CA GLN A 19 -7.76 -9.87 -13.99
C GLN A 19 -6.29 -9.88 -13.61
N LEU A 20 -5.48 -9.04 -14.27
CA LEU A 20 -4.12 -8.77 -13.85
C LEU A 20 -4.18 -8.31 -12.39
N ILE A 21 -3.79 -9.19 -11.46
CA ILE A 21 -3.54 -8.79 -10.08
C ILE A 21 -2.33 -7.87 -10.17
N LEU A 22 -2.59 -6.56 -10.14
CA LEU A 22 -1.54 -5.58 -10.06
C LEU A 22 -0.83 -5.82 -8.74
N GLN A 23 0.36 -6.41 -8.78
CA GLN A 23 1.28 -6.43 -7.64
C GLN A 23 1.67 -4.99 -7.38
N LEU A 24 0.86 -4.31 -6.57
CA LEU A 24 1.03 -2.91 -6.20
C LEU A 24 2.16 -2.83 -5.17
N ASN A 25 3.39 -3.10 -5.62
CA ASN A 25 4.57 -2.93 -4.79
C ASN A 25 4.87 -1.43 -4.71
N LEU A 26 4.09 -0.73 -3.88
CA LEU A 26 4.15 0.73 -3.71
C LEU A 26 5.50 1.20 -3.17
N GLU A 27 6.23 0.33 -2.47
CA GLU A 27 7.62 0.61 -2.06
C GLU A 27 8.52 0.88 -3.26
N LYS A 28 8.28 0.21 -4.40
CA LYS A 28 9.09 0.37 -5.61
C LYS A 28 8.78 1.67 -6.38
N LEU A 29 7.69 2.37 -6.04
CA LEU A 29 7.35 3.66 -6.63
C LEU A 29 8.05 4.83 -5.94
N ILE A 30 8.50 4.63 -4.69
CA ILE A 30 9.22 5.65 -3.93
C ILE A 30 10.71 5.44 -4.18
N PRO A 31 11.47 6.46 -4.61
CA PRO A 31 12.91 6.31 -4.83
C PRO A 31 13.60 5.88 -3.52
N GLU A 32 14.55 4.95 -3.61
CA GLU A 32 15.21 4.34 -2.44
C GLU A 32 15.89 5.36 -1.50
N ASP A 33 16.31 6.51 -2.03
CA ASP A 33 16.93 7.62 -1.29
C ASP A 33 15.93 8.56 -0.59
N ASP A 34 14.62 8.26 -0.62
CA ASP A 34 13.63 9.14 -0.03
C ASP A 34 13.61 9.05 1.51
N SER A 35 13.68 10.22 2.16
CA SER A 35 13.48 10.42 3.60
C SER A 35 12.23 9.72 4.16
N VAL A 36 11.21 9.53 3.32
CA VAL A 36 9.96 8.82 3.64
C VAL A 36 10.23 7.37 4.02
N LEU A 37 11.10 6.65 3.28
CA LEU A 37 11.36 5.22 3.49
C LEU A 37 12.06 4.98 4.81
N LEU A 38 13.09 5.76 5.12
CA LEU A 38 13.81 5.67 6.39
C LEU A 38 12.86 5.90 7.56
N LEU A 39 12.00 6.92 7.46
CA LEU A 39 11.01 7.21 8.49
C LEU A 39 10.02 6.05 8.66
N ILE A 40 9.48 5.50 7.58
CA ILE A 40 8.56 4.35 7.63
C ILE A 40 9.24 3.16 8.30
N HIS A 41 10.49 2.85 7.93
CA HIS A 41 11.24 1.72 8.46
C HIS A 41 11.48 1.86 9.97
N VAL A 42 11.87 3.05 10.42
CA VAL A 42 12.03 3.36 11.86
C VAL A 42 10.69 3.23 12.58
N LEU A 43 9.62 3.76 12.01
CA LEU A 43 8.29 3.72 12.61
C LEU A 43 7.76 2.28 12.74
N GLU A 44 8.05 1.40 11.77
CA GLU A 44 7.62 0.01 11.82
C GLU A 44 8.24 -0.81 12.96
N GLY A 45 9.44 -0.44 13.41
CA GLY A 45 10.09 -1.05 14.57
C GLY A 45 9.53 -0.61 15.93
N LEU A 46 8.61 0.36 15.99
CA LEU A 46 8.09 0.90 17.25
C LEU A 46 6.97 0.04 17.86
N ASP A 47 6.95 -0.03 19.19
CA ASP A 47 5.85 -0.66 19.92
C ASP A 47 4.64 0.28 20.06
N TYR A 48 3.60 0.00 19.29
CA TYR A 48 2.37 0.80 19.25
C TYR A 48 1.36 0.49 20.36
N ARG A 49 1.64 -0.43 21.29
CA ARG A 49 0.69 -0.82 22.35
C ARG A 49 0.10 0.37 23.11
N ASN A 50 0.94 1.33 23.47
CA ASN A 50 0.49 2.53 24.20
C ASN A 50 -0.35 3.46 23.32
N LEU A 51 -0.01 3.56 22.02
CA LEU A 51 -0.80 4.31 21.05
C LEU A 51 -2.21 3.73 20.93
N TYR A 52 -2.33 2.41 20.76
CA TYR A 52 -3.64 1.76 20.72
C TYR A 52 -4.40 1.92 22.02
N LYS A 53 -3.77 1.85 23.19
CA LYS A 53 -4.43 2.12 24.48
C LYS A 53 -5.00 3.54 24.57
N ALA A 54 -4.26 4.54 24.08
CA ALA A 54 -4.70 5.93 24.11
C ALA A 54 -5.87 6.20 23.15
N TYR A 55 -5.89 5.53 22.00
CA TYR A 55 -6.94 5.66 20.99
C TYR A 55 -8.03 4.58 21.08
N TYR A 56 -7.98 3.72 22.10
CA TYR A 56 -9.01 2.73 22.37
C TYR A 56 -10.26 3.43 22.92
N LEU A 57 -11.11 3.89 22.01
CA LEU A 57 -12.40 4.47 22.37
C LEU A 57 -13.40 3.34 22.63
N VAL A 58 -13.76 3.13 23.89
CA VAL A 58 -14.85 2.24 24.27
C VAL A 58 -16.12 2.68 23.52
N GLY A 59 -16.61 1.84 22.62
CA GLY A 59 -17.89 2.04 21.92
C GLY A 59 -17.85 2.78 20.58
N ARG A 60 -16.70 3.24 20.08
CA ARG A 60 -16.60 3.81 18.72
C ARG A 60 -15.57 3.10 17.85
N LYS A 61 -16.01 2.61 16.69
CA LYS A 61 -15.12 2.09 15.65
C LYS A 61 -14.36 3.26 15.04
N LEU A 62 -13.04 3.18 15.06
CA LEU A 62 -12.17 4.14 14.40
C LEU A 62 -12.32 4.00 12.88
N THR A 63 -12.50 5.13 12.17
CA THR A 63 -12.52 5.15 10.69
C THR A 63 -11.14 4.87 10.11
N VAL A 64 -10.08 5.27 10.82
CA VAL A 64 -8.68 5.13 10.41
C VAL A 64 -7.90 4.49 11.54
N GLU A 65 -6.95 3.62 11.19
CA GLU A 65 -6.08 2.96 12.17
C GLU A 65 -5.13 3.99 12.83
N PRO A 66 -4.98 3.99 14.17
CA PRO A 66 -4.10 4.95 14.87
C PRO A 66 -2.66 4.94 14.36
N LYS A 67 -2.16 3.76 13.97
CA LYS A 67 -0.82 3.59 13.39
C LYS A 67 -0.64 4.40 12.10
N ILE A 68 -1.64 4.41 11.22
CA ILE A 68 -1.61 5.16 9.96
C ILE A 68 -1.60 6.66 10.26
N MET A 69 -2.47 7.11 11.17
CA MET A 69 -2.54 8.51 11.55
C MET A 69 -1.22 9.00 12.16
N PHE A 70 -0.58 8.17 12.98
CA PHE A 70 0.75 8.47 13.52
C PHE A 70 1.81 8.59 12.43
N LYS A 71 1.86 7.65 11.47
CA LYS A 71 2.79 7.72 10.32
C LYS A 71 2.65 9.05 9.55
N ILE A 72 1.43 9.49 9.27
CA ILE A 72 1.16 10.75 8.56
C ILE A 72 1.68 11.96 9.35
N ILE A 73 1.37 12.03 10.65
CA ILE A 73 1.78 13.15 11.50
C ILE A 73 3.31 13.22 11.63
N SER A 74 3.96 12.07 11.88
CA SER A 74 5.42 12.00 11.98
C SER A 74 6.09 12.48 10.69
N TYR A 75 5.56 12.10 9.53
CA TYR A 75 6.08 12.54 8.25
C TYR A 75 5.91 14.05 8.05
N ALA A 76 4.71 14.58 8.27
CA ALA A 76 4.44 16.01 8.16
C ALA A 76 5.38 16.84 9.05
N TYR A 77 5.64 16.37 10.28
CA TYR A 77 6.54 17.04 11.21
C TYR A 77 7.99 16.99 10.74
N SER A 78 8.42 15.89 10.11
CA SER A 78 9.73 15.82 9.44
C SER A 78 9.87 16.86 8.33
N GLN A 79 8.77 17.27 7.70
CA GLN A 79 8.72 18.30 6.65
C GLN A 79 8.45 19.71 7.21
N ASN A 80 8.53 19.91 8.53
CA ASN A 80 8.21 21.17 9.21
C ASN A 80 6.75 21.66 9.04
N ILE A 81 5.82 20.75 8.75
CA ILE A 81 4.40 21.04 8.62
C ILE A 81 3.69 20.63 9.92
N TYR A 82 3.34 21.62 10.74
CA TYR A 82 2.73 21.38 12.05
C TYR A 82 1.24 21.70 12.12
N SER A 83 0.71 22.45 11.16
CA SER A 83 -0.69 22.86 11.14
C SER A 83 -1.56 21.70 10.66
N SER A 84 -2.56 21.30 11.45
CA SER A 84 -3.52 20.26 11.08
C SER A 84 -4.18 20.55 9.72
N ARG A 85 -4.49 21.82 9.44
CA ARG A 85 -5.09 22.26 8.18
C ARG A 85 -4.16 22.11 6.96
N LYS A 86 -2.85 22.07 7.17
CA LYS A 86 -1.86 21.83 6.11
C LYS A 86 -1.55 20.33 5.93
N ILE A 87 -1.95 19.50 6.89
CA ILE A 87 -1.75 18.03 6.86
C ILE A 87 -2.96 17.35 6.19
N GLU A 88 -4.16 17.92 6.34
CA GLU A 88 -5.37 17.56 5.60
C GLU A 88 -5.24 17.84 4.10
#